data_AF-A0A7S2DPL9-F1
#
_entry.id   AF-A0A7S2DPL9-F1
#
_cell.length_a   1.000
_cell.length_b   1.000
_cell.length_c   1.000
_cell.angle_alpha   90.00
_cell.angle_beta   90.00
_cell.angle_gamma   90.00
#
_symmetry.space_group_name_H-M   'P 1'
#
loop_
_entity.id
_entity.type
_entity.pdbx_description
1 polymer ?
#
loop_
_entity_poly.entity_id
_entity_poly.type
_entity_poly.pdbx_seq_one_letter_code
_entity_poly.pdbx_strand_id
1 'polypeptide(L)'
;GELHRRLFDGLGEINSSSSTPSPTPTMELLMRLLKRSPSSELRHGVYGLLRATAVQGEWGMRRLFGFGGFQTYLTDRTTEADKASKEWKFALIEAIAHSPHLKECAGLSAVGALNDMLRQGPFYLPAQPMEPMTMSS
;
A
#
# COMPACT_ATOMS: atom_id res chain seq x y z
N GLY A 1 18.24 4.41 11.58
CA GLY A 1 17.98 3.71 10.31
C GLY A 1 18.16 2.21 10.44
N GLU A 2 19.39 1.76 10.71
CA GLU A 2 19.75 0.35 10.59
C GLU A 2 18.95 -0.62 11.49
N LEU A 3 18.70 -0.27 12.76
CA LEU A 3 17.89 -1.11 13.65
C LEU A 3 16.45 -1.27 13.14
N HIS A 4 15.80 -0.18 12.70
CA HIS A 4 14.43 -0.22 12.19
C HIS A 4 14.34 -1.04 10.89
N ARG A 5 15.35 -0.93 10.04
CA ARG A 5 15.46 -1.76 8.83
C ARG A 5 15.58 -3.24 9.17
N ARG A 6 16.45 -3.60 10.12
CA ARG A 6 16.62 -4.98 10.57
C ARG A 6 15.37 -5.53 11.26
N LEU A 7 14.69 -4.71 12.07
CA LEU A 7 13.41 -5.08 12.67
C LEU A 7 12.37 -5.38 11.59
N PHE A 8 12.27 -4.51 10.59
CA PHE A 8 11.36 -4.70 9.46
C PHE A 8 11.70 -5.98 8.69
N ASP A 9 12.95 -6.14 8.24
CA ASP A 9 13.40 -7.31 7.47
C ASP A 9 13.21 -8.62 8.27
N GLY A 10 13.41 -8.59 9.59
CA GLY A 10 13.27 -9.75 10.47
C GLY A 10 11.85 -10.33 10.57
N LEU A 11 10.79 -9.54 10.31
CA LEU A 11 9.41 -10.04 10.34
C LEU A 11 9.17 -11.13 9.29
N GLY A 12 9.68 -10.94 8.08
CA GLY A 12 9.59 -11.91 7.00
C GLY A 12 10.47 -13.12 7.25
N GLU A 13 11.69 -12.90 7.74
CA GLU A 13 12.63 -13.97 8.10
C GLU A 13 12.03 -14.93 9.14
N ILE A 14 11.48 -14.40 10.24
CA ILE A 14 10.87 -15.21 11.32
C ILE A 14 9.62 -15.95 10.83
N ASN A 15 8.85 -15.36 9.92
CA ASN A 15 7.67 -16.03 9.35
C ASN A 15 8.05 -17.18 8.39
N SER A 16 9.30 -17.28 7.97
CA SER A 16 9.73 -18.30 7.01
C SER A 16 9.71 -19.68 7.66
N SER A 17 8.98 -20.62 7.05
CA SER A 17 8.98 -22.02 7.50
C SER A 17 10.35 -22.67 7.24
N SER A 18 10.71 -23.67 8.02
CA SER A 18 11.94 -24.47 7.82
C SER A 18 12.04 -25.15 6.45
N SER A 19 10.94 -25.21 5.70
CA SER A 19 10.84 -25.81 4.36
C SER A 19 11.04 -24.83 3.20
N THR A 20 11.17 -23.51 3.44
CA THR A 20 11.41 -22.54 2.35
C THR A 20 12.92 -22.33 2.13
N PRO A 21 13.44 -22.47 0.90
CA PRO A 21 14.87 -22.38 0.62
C PRO A 21 15.43 -20.95 0.75
N SER A 22 14.57 -19.93 0.78
CA SER A 22 14.93 -18.54 1.05
C SER A 22 13.94 -17.91 2.04
N PRO A 23 14.41 -16.97 2.88
CA PRO A 23 13.52 -16.23 3.78
C PRO A 23 12.50 -15.41 2.96
N THR A 24 11.24 -15.46 3.38
CA THR A 24 10.16 -14.65 2.82
C THR A 24 10.45 -13.18 3.09
N PRO A 25 10.54 -12.30 2.08
CA PRO A 25 10.70 -10.87 2.30
C PRO A 25 9.50 -10.30 3.08
N THR A 26 9.74 -9.40 4.03
CA THR A 26 8.67 -8.79 4.84
C THR A 26 7.57 -8.17 3.98
N MET A 27 7.93 -7.47 2.90
CA MET A 27 6.93 -6.91 2.00
C MET A 27 6.01 -7.98 1.38
N GLU A 28 6.54 -9.15 1.03
CA GLU A 28 5.72 -10.26 0.51
C GLU A 28 4.73 -10.76 1.56
N LEU A 29 5.20 -10.94 2.81
CA LEU A 29 4.34 -11.29 3.94
C LEU A 29 3.22 -10.26 4.12
N LEU A 30 3.56 -8.97 4.22
CA LEU A 30 2.59 -7.90 4.46
C LEU A 30 1.56 -7.79 3.32
N MET A 31 2.01 -7.88 2.07
CA MET A 31 1.10 -7.82 0.92
C MET A 31 0.20 -9.05 0.83
N ARG A 32 0.69 -10.24 1.24
CA ARG A 32 -0.14 -11.44 1.37
C ARG A 32 -1.21 -11.26 2.46
N LEU A 33 -0.85 -10.69 3.60
CA LEU A 33 -1.80 -10.40 4.68
C LEU A 33 -2.88 -9.40 4.21
N LEU A 34 -2.50 -8.33 3.53
CA LEU A 34 -3.45 -7.36 2.96
C LEU A 34 -4.37 -7.96 1.88
N LYS A 35 -3.95 -9.01 1.16
CA LYS A 35 -4.80 -9.64 0.14
C LYS A 35 -5.72 -10.72 0.69
N ARG A 36 -5.28 -11.44 1.73
CA ARG A 36 -5.95 -12.67 2.18
C ARG A 36 -6.60 -12.58 3.55
N SER A 37 -6.24 -11.61 4.38
CA SER A 37 -6.74 -11.56 5.75
C SER A 37 -8.19 -11.06 5.78
N PRO A 38 -9.12 -11.83 6.38
CA PRO A 38 -10.49 -11.37 6.60
C PRO A 38 -10.60 -10.42 7.81
N SER A 39 -9.61 -10.42 8.71
CA SER A 39 -9.58 -9.55 9.89
C SER A 39 -9.17 -8.13 9.52
N SER A 40 -10.05 -7.16 9.78
CA SER A 40 -9.75 -5.73 9.62
C SER A 40 -8.60 -5.28 10.51
N GLU A 41 -8.53 -5.79 11.75
CA GLU A 41 -7.48 -5.43 12.71
C GLU A 41 -6.09 -5.77 12.19
N LEU A 42 -5.92 -6.97 11.63
CA LEU A 42 -4.63 -7.38 11.08
C LEU A 42 -4.25 -6.52 9.86
N ARG A 43 -5.22 -6.20 8.99
CA ARG A 43 -5.00 -5.30 7.85
C ARG A 43 -4.58 -3.91 8.31
N HIS A 44 -5.27 -3.36 9.32
CA HIS A 44 -4.96 -2.06 9.90
C HIS A 44 -3.56 -2.04 10.53
N GLY A 45 -3.17 -3.11 11.22
CA GLY A 45 -1.81 -3.29 11.73
C GLY A 45 -0.77 -3.27 10.61
N VAL A 46 -1.04 -3.95 9.48
CA VAL A 46 -0.16 -3.91 8.31
C VAL A 46 -0.06 -2.50 7.73
N TYR A 47 -1.18 -1.79 7.56
CA TYR A 47 -1.16 -0.40 7.11
C TYR A 47 -0.38 0.52 8.05
N GLY A 48 -0.54 0.34 9.36
CA GLY A 48 0.22 1.05 10.38
C GLY A 48 1.73 0.82 10.23
N LEU A 49 2.15 -0.43 10.03
CA LEU A 49 3.56 -0.77 9.80
C LEU A 49 4.10 -0.17 8.50
N LEU A 50 3.37 -0.31 7.39
CA LEU A 50 3.78 0.27 6.10
C LEU A 50 3.92 1.80 6.21
N ARG A 51 2.99 2.46 6.92
CA ARG A 51 3.02 3.90 7.16
C ARG A 51 4.22 4.29 8.02
N ALA A 52 4.47 3.54 9.09
CA ALA A 52 5.63 3.73 9.96
C ALA A 52 6.94 3.56 9.18
N THR A 53 7.00 2.64 8.21
CA THR A 53 8.14 2.44 7.32
C THR A 53 8.31 3.59 6.33
N ALA A 54 7.23 4.11 5.73
CA ALA A 54 7.28 5.21 4.76
C ALA A 54 7.94 6.48 5.33
N VAL A 55 7.76 6.75 6.63
CA VAL A 55 8.33 7.92 7.31
C VAL A 55 9.77 7.72 7.80
N GLN A 56 10.39 6.56 7.54
CA GLN A 56 11.78 6.29 7.97
C GLN A 56 12.85 6.85 7.01
N GLY A 57 12.45 7.65 6.03
CA GLY A 57 13.32 8.20 4.99
C GLY A 57 13.50 7.25 3.80
N GLU A 58 14.60 7.46 3.08
CA GLU A 58 14.87 6.83 1.79
C GLU A 58 14.82 5.29 1.82
N TRP A 59 15.40 4.64 2.84
CA TRP A 59 15.41 3.17 2.89
C TRP A 59 14.00 2.58 3.01
N GLY A 60 13.11 3.24 3.76
CA GLY A 60 11.74 2.81 3.94
C GLY A 60 10.99 2.91 2.63
N MET A 61 11.11 4.06 1.95
CA MET A 61 10.54 4.29 0.63
C MET A 61 11.08 3.29 -0.42
N ARG A 62 12.38 3.01 -0.43
CA ARG A 62 12.98 1.99 -1.29
C ARG A 62 12.47 0.58 -0.99
N ARG A 63 12.24 0.23 0.29
CA ARG A 63 11.63 -1.06 0.65
C ARG A 63 10.20 -1.18 0.14
N LEU A 64 9.40 -0.13 0.28
CA LEU A 64 8.01 -0.11 -0.17
C LEU A 64 7.90 -0.19 -1.70
N PHE A 65 8.57 0.71 -2.42
CA PHE A 65 8.47 0.81 -3.88
C PHE A 65 9.36 -0.19 -4.63
N GLY A 66 10.34 -0.81 -3.96
CA GLY A 66 11.08 -1.95 -4.49
C GLY A 66 10.25 -3.23 -4.57
N PHE A 67 9.10 -3.30 -3.88
CA PHE A 67 8.19 -4.43 -4.00
C PHE A 67 7.28 -4.29 -5.23
N GLY A 68 7.39 -5.25 -6.16
CA GLY A 68 6.58 -5.30 -7.37
C GLY A 68 5.08 -5.29 -7.09
N GLY A 69 4.35 -4.36 -7.71
CA GLY A 69 2.91 -4.23 -7.58
C GLY A 69 2.42 -3.47 -6.33
N PHE A 70 3.33 -2.94 -5.49
CA PHE A 70 2.93 -2.11 -4.35
C PHE A 70 2.20 -0.83 -4.79
N GLN A 71 2.75 -0.11 -5.78
CA GLN A 71 2.11 1.09 -6.33
C GLN A 71 0.73 0.75 -6.91
N THR A 72 0.62 -0.28 -7.74
CA THR A 72 -0.65 -0.73 -8.33
C THR A 72 -1.67 -1.04 -7.26
N TYR A 73 -1.26 -1.72 -6.19
CA TYR A 73 -2.13 -2.01 -5.05
C TYR A 73 -2.58 -0.72 -4.35
N LEU A 74 -1.68 0.25 -4.12
CA LEU A 74 -2.06 1.53 -3.53
C LEU A 74 -3.07 2.29 -4.39
N THR A 75 -2.88 2.32 -5.71
CA THR A 75 -3.74 3.08 -6.61
C THR A 75 -5.07 2.42 -6.95
N ASP A 76 -5.18 1.12 -6.72
CA ASP A 76 -6.43 0.38 -6.91
C ASP A 76 -7.42 0.68 -5.76
N ARG A 77 -8.50 1.39 -6.07
CA ARG A 77 -9.54 1.77 -5.08
C ARG A 77 -10.41 0.59 -4.63
N THR A 78 -10.32 -0.55 -5.31
CA THR A 78 -11.16 -1.73 -5.03
C THR A 78 -10.55 -2.66 -3.99
N THR A 79 -9.29 -2.46 -3.59
CA THR A 79 -8.60 -3.36 -2.64
C THR A 79 -9.15 -3.29 -1.21
N GLU A 80 -9.93 -2.24 -0.89
CA GLU A 80 -10.55 -2.07 0.42
C GLU A 80 -12.06 -1.81 0.28
N ALA A 81 -12.86 -2.60 1.00
CA ALA A 81 -14.30 -2.48 0.99
C ALA A 81 -14.82 -1.58 2.12
N ASP A 82 -14.30 -1.77 3.33
CA ASP A 82 -14.79 -1.09 4.53
C ASP A 82 -14.19 0.31 4.72
N LYS A 83 -14.92 1.14 5.47
CA LYS A 83 -14.57 2.54 5.72
C LYS A 83 -13.19 2.68 6.39
N ALA A 84 -12.95 1.91 7.45
CA ALA A 84 -11.74 2.04 8.26
C ALA A 84 -10.50 1.63 7.46
N SER A 85 -10.57 0.55 6.69
CA SER A 85 -9.43 0.12 5.86
C SER A 85 -9.11 1.12 4.74
N LYS A 86 -10.13 1.79 4.17
CA LYS A 86 -9.91 2.90 3.23
C LYS A 86 -9.18 4.07 3.88
N GLU A 87 -9.56 4.44 5.10
CA GLU A 87 -8.89 5.51 5.87
C GLU A 87 -7.43 5.14 6.20
N TRP A 88 -7.18 3.91 6.64
CA TRP A 88 -5.82 3.42 6.91
C TRP A 88 -4.93 3.41 5.67
N LYS A 89 -5.47 2.94 4.54
CA LYS A 89 -4.78 3.00 3.25
C LYS A 89 -4.45 4.43 2.85
N PHE A 90 -5.39 5.36 3.04
CA PHE A 90 -5.17 6.77 2.72
C PHE A 90 -4.17 7.44 3.65
N ALA A 91 -4.13 7.08 4.94
CA ALA A 91 -3.10 7.55 5.86
C ALA A 91 -1.69 7.08 5.45
N LEU A 92 -1.57 5.89 4.84
CA LEU A 92 -0.31 5.43 4.21
C LEU A 92 0.01 6.24 2.95
N ILE A 93 -0.96 6.45 2.05
CA ILE A 93 -0.77 7.26 0.83
C ILE A 93 -0.33 8.68 1.20
N GLU A 94 -0.94 9.28 2.21
CA GLU A 94 -0.57 10.59 2.72
C GLU A 94 0.87 10.62 3.24
N ALA A 95 1.29 9.64 4.05
CA ALA A 95 2.66 9.56 4.54
C ALA A 95 3.69 9.41 3.40
N ILE A 96 3.33 8.64 2.36
CA ILE A 96 4.15 8.46 1.15
C ILE A 96 4.25 9.78 0.36
N ALA A 97 3.13 10.48 0.16
CA ALA A 97 3.07 11.74 -0.60
C ALA A 97 3.88 12.86 0.05
N HIS A 98 3.93 12.89 1.39
CA HIS A 98 4.74 13.84 2.14
C HIS A 98 6.23 13.47 2.21
N SER A 99 6.63 12.30 1.73
CA SER A 99 8.03 11.88 1.76
C SER A 99 8.85 12.63 0.70
N PRO A 100 9.98 13.28 1.07
CA PRO A 100 10.85 13.94 0.10
C PRO A 100 11.51 12.95 -0.88
N HIS A 101 11.47 11.65 -0.57
CA HIS A 101 12.07 10.59 -1.39
C HIS A 101 11.10 9.96 -2.39
N LEU A 102 9.83 10.40 -2.44
CA LEU A 102 8.82 9.78 -3.30
C LEU A 102 9.23 9.77 -4.78
N LYS A 103 9.64 10.92 -5.31
CA LYS A 103 10.01 11.05 -6.72
C LYS A 103 11.18 10.15 -7.09
N GLU A 104 12.17 10.02 -6.21
CA GLU A 104 13.35 9.18 -6.43
C GLU A 104 13.01 7.69 -6.35
N CYS A 105 12.21 7.28 -5.37
CA CYS A 105 11.93 5.86 -5.12
C CYS A 105 10.82 5.29 -6.03
N ALA A 106 9.84 6.11 -6.43
CA ALA A 106 8.64 5.66 -7.14
C ALA A 106 8.48 6.25 -8.55
N GLY A 107 9.24 7.29 -8.89
CA GLY A 107 9.16 7.99 -10.16
C GLY A 107 8.00 8.99 -10.26
N LEU A 108 8.00 9.78 -11.35
CA LEU A 108 7.04 10.88 -11.57
C LEU A 108 5.59 10.41 -11.74
N SER A 109 5.38 9.24 -12.36
CA SER A 109 4.03 8.68 -12.55
C SER A 109 3.35 8.40 -11.20
N ALA A 110 4.09 7.85 -10.23
CA ALA A 110 3.58 7.62 -8.88
C ALA A 110 3.23 8.93 -8.17
N VAL A 111 4.04 9.98 -8.31
CA VAL A 111 3.75 11.31 -7.72
C VAL A 111 2.41 11.84 -8.21
N GLY A 112 2.16 11.81 -9.52
CA GLY A 112 0.89 12.26 -10.10
C GLY A 112 -0.30 11.46 -9.57
N ALA A 113 -0.22 10.13 -9.68
CA ALA A 113 -1.31 9.24 -9.26
C ALA A 113 -1.65 9.39 -7.78
N LEU A 114 -0.66 9.45 -6.89
CA LEU A 114 -0.90 9.56 -5.45
C LEU A 114 -1.45 10.94 -5.06
N ASN A 115 -1.00 12.02 -5.71
CA ASN A 115 -1.56 13.36 -5.49
C ASN A 115 -3.02 13.45 -5.96
N ASP A 116 -3.35 12.86 -7.11
CA ASP A 116 -4.74 12.80 -7.60
C ASP A 116 -5.62 12.03 -6.63
N MET A 117 -5.14 10.91 -6.10
CA MET A 117 -5.85 10.15 -5.07
C MET A 117 -6.12 10.99 -3.82
N LEU A 118 -5.11 11.71 -3.30
CA LEU A 118 -5.28 12.57 -2.12
C LEU A 118 -6.30 13.68 -2.34
N ARG A 119 -6.27 14.33 -3.51
CA ARG A 119 -7.26 15.37 -3.87
C ARG A 119 -8.68 14.82 -3.91
N GLN A 120 -8.84 13.59 -4.38
CA GLN A 120 -10.13 12.89 -4.45
C GLN A 120 -10.60 12.37 -3.09
N GLY A 121 -9.68 11.98 -2.22
CA GLY A 121 -9.96 11.41 -0.91
C GLY A 121 -10.33 9.92 -0.92
N PRO A 122 -10.49 9.32 0.29
CA PRO A 122 -10.65 7.87 0.49
C PRO A 122 -11.95 7.28 -0.05
N PHE A 123 -12.99 8.09 -0.19
CA PHE A 123 -14.33 7.65 -0.57
C PHE A 123 -14.73 8.03 -1.98
N TYR A 124 -13.80 8.56 -2.78
CA TYR A 124 -14.08 8.89 -4.17
C TYR A 124 -14.46 7.65 -4.97
N LEU A 125 -15.59 7.77 -5.68
CA LEU A 125 -16.07 6.82 -6.66
C LEU A 125 -16.05 7.50 -8.03
N PRO A 126 -15.40 6.92 -9.04
CA PRO A 126 -15.45 7.46 -10.39
C PRO A 126 -16.90 7.43 -10.90
N ALA A 127 -17.28 8.47 -11.65
CA ALA A 127 -18.59 8.53 -12.29
C ALA A 127 -18.77 7.31 -13.20
N GLN A 128 -19.84 6.56 -12.99
CA GLN A 128 -20.24 5.50 -13.91
C GLN A 128 -20.81 6.18 -15.17
N PRO A 129 -20.30 5.87 -16.38
CA PRO A 129 -20.94 6.34 -17.60
C PRO A 129 -22.37 5.77 -17.64
N MET A 130 -23.36 6.65 -17.72
CA MET A 130 -24.76 6.27 -17.83
C MET A 130 -24.97 5.60 -19.20
N GLU A 131 -25.30 4.31 -19.24
CA GLU A 131 -25.70 3.67 -20.49
C GLU A 131 -26.96 4.37 -21.00
N PRO A 132 -26.97 4.92 -22.23
CA PRO A 132 -28.17 5.54 -22.78
C PRO A 132 -29.25 4.46 -22.87
N MET A 133 -30.35 4.66 -22.14
CA MET A 133 -31.53 3.80 -22.26
C MET A 133 -31.98 3.84 -23.71
N THR A 134 -31.74 2.75 -24.44
CA THR A 134 -32.32 2.57 -25.77
C THR A 134 -33.82 2.37 -25.55
N MET A 135 -34.59 3.44 -25.77
CA MET A 135 -36.03 3.31 -25.91
C MET A 135 -36.28 2.49 -27.17
N SER A 136 -36.48 1.18 -27.00
CA SER A 136 -36.97 0.31 -28.05
C SER A 136 -38.35 0.83 -28.48
N SER A 137 -38.43 1.35 -29.70
CA SER A 137 -39.70 1.67 -30.38
C SER A 137 -40.22 0.46 -31.14
#